data_AF-A0A1T5BAV2-F1
#
_entry.id   AF-A0A1T5BAV2-F1
#
_cell.length_a   1.000
_cell.length_b   1.000
_cell.length_c   1.000
_cell.angle_alpha   90.00
_cell.angle_beta   90.00
_cell.angle_gamma   90.00
#
_symmetry.space_group_name_H-M   'P 1'
#
loop_
_entity.id
_entity.type
_entity.pdbx_description
1 polymer ?
#
loop_
_entity_poly.entity_id
_entity_poly.type
_entity_poly.pdbx_seq_one_letter_code
_entity_poly.pdbx_strand_id
1 'polypeptide(L)'
;MSALAVIGSSCSQQLQRRYDQRHGTSSSSRDDSERTYDSDYRSNSGTYKRDYDRVLNDSQRNDAQNAGSPGSADYNQQLISQYQEMDKLGEVVLYELDNLESRYNVLINEYRTAKSSQKGVLADQLDKVSADQLVLYRAYTNIYRNGKTNWASVKRDVENDLRSVRRVADR
;
A
#
# COMPACT_ATOMS: atom_id res chain seq x y z
N MET A 1 -12.87 -30.35 -44.60
CA MET A 1 -11.72 -29.49 -44.24
C MET A 1 -12.27 -28.37 -43.37
N SER A 2 -12.09 -28.48 -42.05
CA SER A 2 -12.60 -27.51 -41.08
C SER A 2 -11.46 -26.60 -40.64
N ALA A 3 -11.55 -25.30 -40.92
CA ALA A 3 -10.61 -24.30 -40.44
C ALA A 3 -11.05 -23.83 -39.04
N LEU A 4 -10.31 -24.22 -38.01
CA LEU A 4 -10.42 -23.68 -36.66
C LEU A 4 -9.62 -22.37 -36.62
N ALA A 5 -10.33 -21.24 -36.68
CA ALA A 5 -9.76 -19.93 -36.40
C ALA A 5 -9.54 -19.80 -34.90
N VAL A 6 -8.28 -19.91 -34.47
CA VAL A 6 -7.84 -19.57 -33.11
C VAL A 6 -7.87 -18.06 -32.96
N ILE A 7 -8.96 -17.52 -32.41
CA ILE A 7 -9.01 -16.12 -31.96
C ILE A 7 -8.29 -16.07 -30.61
N GLY A 8 -6.95 -15.97 -30.68
CA GLY A 8 -6.10 -15.66 -29.55
C GLY A 8 -6.27 -14.21 -29.12
N SER A 9 -7.37 -13.91 -28.43
CA SER A 9 -7.55 -12.61 -27.76
C SER A 9 -6.68 -12.60 -26.51
N SER A 10 -5.51 -11.97 -26.64
CA SER A 10 -4.57 -11.71 -25.56
C SER A 10 -5.26 -11.07 -24.34
N CYS A 11 -5.30 -11.79 -23.21
CA CYS A 11 -5.87 -11.32 -21.94
C CYS A 11 -5.26 -10.00 -21.45
N SER A 12 -4.06 -9.64 -21.90
CA SER A 12 -3.39 -8.39 -21.53
C SER A 12 -4.06 -7.13 -22.10
N GLN A 13 -4.67 -7.21 -23.29
CA GLN A 13 -5.34 -6.06 -23.90
C GLN A 13 -6.68 -5.72 -23.22
N GLN A 14 -7.42 -6.73 -22.75
CA GLN A 14 -8.65 -6.50 -22.00
C GLN A 14 -8.38 -5.96 -20.59
N LEU A 15 -7.28 -6.38 -19.97
CA LEU A 15 -6.86 -5.84 -18.68
C LEU A 15 -6.44 -4.37 -18.80
N GLN A 16 -5.67 -4.04 -19.84
CA GLN A 16 -5.24 -2.67 -20.11
C GLN A 16 -6.44 -1.75 -20.40
N ARG A 17 -7.42 -2.20 -21.20
CA ARG A 17 -8.65 -1.43 -21.44
C ARG A 17 -9.46 -1.15 -20.17
N ARG A 18 -9.54 -2.10 -19.23
CA ARG A 18 -10.23 -1.86 -17.95
C ARG A 18 -9.47 -0.91 -17.05
N TYR A 19 -8.14 -0.98 -17.08
CA TYR A 19 -7.27 -0.04 -16.38
C TYR A 19 -7.47 1.39 -16.93
N ASP A 20 -7.42 1.55 -18.26
CA ASP A 20 -7.59 2.85 -18.90
C ASP A 20 -9.00 3.44 -18.70
N GLN A 21 -10.05 2.60 -18.65
CA GLN A 21 -11.42 3.04 -18.34
C GLN A 21 -11.62 3.49 -16.89
N ARG A 22 -10.90 2.90 -15.93
CA ARG A 22 -11.01 3.29 -14.50
C ARG A 22 -10.09 4.43 -14.11
N HIS A 23 -8.96 4.56 -14.80
CA HIS A 23 -7.91 5.52 -14.46
C HIS A 23 -7.79 6.68 -15.43
N GLY A 24 -8.65 6.75 -16.47
CA GLY A 24 -8.84 7.95 -17.27
C GLY A 24 -7.57 8.42 -17.98
N THR A 25 -6.78 7.51 -18.54
CA THR A 25 -5.51 7.80 -19.22
C THR A 25 -5.66 8.18 -20.70
N SER A 26 -6.90 8.40 -21.18
CA SER A 26 -7.12 8.90 -22.54
C SER A 26 -6.78 10.39 -22.61
N SER A 27 -5.60 10.67 -23.17
CA SER A 27 -5.18 12.00 -23.59
C SER A 27 -6.00 12.45 -24.81
N SER A 28 -7.26 12.82 -24.59
CA SER A 28 -8.04 13.63 -25.53
C SER A 28 -8.06 15.07 -25.03
N SER A 29 -7.17 15.86 -25.59
CA SER A 29 -7.13 17.32 -25.48
C SER A 29 -8.32 17.96 -26.21
N ARG A 30 -9.12 18.79 -25.53
CA ARG A 30 -9.69 20.10 -25.97
C ARG A 30 -10.86 20.61 -25.10
N ASP A 31 -10.96 21.94 -25.08
CA ASP A 31 -11.97 22.88 -24.54
C ASP A 31 -12.05 23.02 -23.02
N ASP A 32 -11.63 24.14 -22.41
CA ASP A 32 -12.02 25.56 -22.58
C ASP A 32 -13.48 25.83 -22.17
N SER A 33 -13.63 26.44 -21.00
CA SER A 33 -14.87 27.00 -20.48
C SER A 33 -14.53 27.76 -19.20
N GLU A 34 -14.20 29.04 -19.38
CA GLU A 34 -14.26 30.08 -18.36
C GLU A 34 -15.46 29.91 -17.41
N ARG A 35 -15.19 29.90 -16.11
CA ARG A 35 -16.17 30.32 -15.10
C ARG A 35 -15.53 31.34 -14.19
N THR A 36 -15.71 32.59 -14.58
CA THR A 36 -15.74 33.75 -13.69
C THR A 36 -16.62 33.44 -12.48
N TYR A 37 -16.05 33.51 -11.28
CA TYR A 37 -16.82 33.73 -10.07
C TYR A 37 -16.14 34.86 -9.29
N ASP A 38 -16.74 36.03 -9.45
CA ASP A 38 -16.60 37.16 -8.56
C ASP A 38 -17.18 36.76 -7.19
N SER A 39 -16.38 36.85 -6.15
CA SER A 39 -16.87 36.95 -4.78
C SER A 39 -15.79 37.59 -3.93
N ASP A 40 -15.88 38.92 -3.85
CA ASP A 40 -15.37 39.69 -2.73
C ASP A 40 -15.96 39.15 -1.41
N TYR A 41 -15.17 38.35 -0.70
CA TYR A 41 -15.36 38.13 0.73
C TYR A 41 -14.02 38.14 1.46
N ARG A 42 -13.54 39.36 1.73
CA ARG A 42 -12.53 39.61 2.76
C ARG A 42 -13.12 39.29 4.12
N SER A 43 -12.86 38.09 4.65
CA SER A 43 -12.69 37.89 6.08
C SER A 43 -11.90 36.61 6.38
N ASN A 44 -10.66 36.81 6.85
CA ASN A 44 -9.99 35.91 7.79
C ASN A 44 -9.59 34.48 7.35
N SER A 45 -8.93 34.30 6.18
CA SER A 45 -8.31 33.00 5.80
C SER A 45 -6.79 33.03 5.58
N GLY A 46 -6.12 34.11 6.01
CA GLY A 46 -4.67 34.26 5.80
C GLY A 46 -3.78 33.46 6.77
N THR A 47 -4.29 33.07 7.94
CA THR A 47 -3.48 32.41 8.97
C THR A 47 -3.28 30.94 8.67
N TYR A 48 -4.33 30.24 8.24
CA TYR A 48 -4.25 28.80 7.97
C TYR A 48 -3.33 28.49 6.77
N LYS A 49 -3.32 29.36 5.75
CA LYS A 49 -2.43 29.19 4.59
C LYS A 49 -0.95 29.46 4.93
N ARG A 50 -0.67 30.43 5.82
CA ARG A 50 0.69 30.74 6.28
C ARG A 50 1.29 29.65 7.15
N ASP A 51 0.48 28.92 7.91
CA ASP A 51 1.01 27.87 8.79
C ASP A 51 1.50 26.64 8.00
N TYR A 52 0.90 26.31 6.86
CA TYR A 52 1.44 25.27 5.97
C TYR A 52 2.80 25.66 5.37
N ASP A 53 2.95 26.91 4.94
CA ASP A 53 4.23 27.42 4.43
C ASP A 53 5.31 27.43 5.53
N ARG A 54 4.91 27.66 6.78
CA ARG A 54 5.82 27.68 7.93
C ARG A 54 6.31 26.28 8.33
N VAL A 55 5.42 25.28 8.30
CA VAL A 55 5.76 23.88 8.58
C VAL A 55 6.68 23.29 7.51
N LEU A 56 6.52 23.69 6.25
CA LEU A 56 7.44 23.34 5.16
C LEU A 56 8.82 24.02 5.31
N ASN A 57 8.86 25.28 5.73
CA ASN A 57 10.09 26.06 5.83
C ASN A 57 10.96 25.67 7.05
N ASP A 58 10.36 25.24 8.16
CA ASP A 58 11.14 24.80 9.34
C ASP A 58 11.83 23.44 9.13
N SER A 59 11.38 22.66 8.15
CA SER A 59 12.01 21.40 7.74
C SER A 59 13.17 21.60 6.75
N GLN A 60 13.30 22.79 6.14
CA GLN A 60 14.30 23.09 5.09
C GLN A 60 15.51 23.91 5.57
N ARG A 61 15.53 24.38 6.81
CA ARG A 61 16.60 25.28 7.29
C ARG A 61 17.97 24.65 7.56
N ASN A 62 18.13 23.33 7.40
CA ASN A 62 19.42 22.67 7.58
C ASN A 62 20.19 22.39 6.27
N ASP A 63 19.67 22.73 5.07
CA ASP A 63 20.33 22.38 3.80
C ASP A 63 20.26 23.48 2.71
N ALA A 64 20.07 24.74 3.10
CA ALA A 64 19.89 25.83 2.16
C ALA A 64 21.22 26.49 1.76
N GLN A 65 22.09 25.76 1.05
CA GLN A 65 23.00 26.38 0.08
C GLN A 65 22.99 25.57 -1.21
N ASN A 66 22.45 26.21 -2.26
CA ASN A 66 22.68 25.94 -3.68
C ASN A 66 21.71 24.95 -4.39
N ALA A 67 20.61 25.49 -4.95
CA ALA A 67 20.11 25.16 -6.31
C ALA A 67 18.72 25.79 -6.52
N GLY A 68 18.59 26.73 -7.46
CA GLY A 68 17.28 27.05 -8.02
C GLY A 68 16.76 25.83 -8.80
N SER A 69 15.51 25.39 -8.63
CA SER A 69 15.10 24.14 -9.30
C SER A 69 13.57 23.97 -9.47
N PRO A 70 13.12 23.41 -10.61
CA PRO A 70 11.73 23.06 -10.90
C PRO A 70 11.26 21.82 -10.09
N GLY A 71 11.30 21.88 -8.76
CA GLY A 71 11.27 20.69 -7.88
C GLY A 71 9.96 20.30 -7.20
N SER A 72 8.86 21.07 -7.33
CA SER A 72 7.61 20.76 -6.60
C SER A 72 6.72 19.71 -7.26
N ALA A 73 6.72 19.62 -8.60
CA ALA A 73 5.92 18.60 -9.32
C ALA A 73 6.53 17.20 -9.14
N ASP A 74 7.85 17.10 -9.27
CA ASP A 74 8.59 15.83 -9.10
C ASP A 74 8.49 15.29 -7.68
N TYR A 75 8.55 16.17 -6.67
CA TYR A 75 8.36 15.79 -5.27
C TYR A 75 6.95 15.23 -5.01
N ASN A 76 5.91 15.87 -5.55
CA ASN A 76 4.54 15.38 -5.43
C ASN A 76 4.35 14.03 -6.13
N GLN A 77 4.99 13.83 -7.29
CA GLN A 77 4.95 12.55 -8.00
C GLN A 77 5.66 11.43 -7.23
N GLN A 78 6.80 11.73 -6.60
CA GLN A 78 7.50 10.78 -5.73
C GLN A 78 6.65 10.39 -4.52
N LEU A 79 5.97 11.35 -3.88
CA LEU A 79 5.09 11.08 -2.75
C LEU A 79 3.89 10.20 -3.14
N ILE A 80 3.28 10.46 -4.31
CA ILE A 80 2.20 9.60 -4.84
C ILE A 80 2.72 8.19 -5.08
N SER A 81 3.89 8.05 -5.71
CA SER A 81 4.53 6.75 -5.93
C SER A 81 4.82 6.01 -4.63
N GLN A 82 5.27 6.73 -3.59
CA GLN A 82 5.53 6.16 -2.27
C GLN A 82 4.24 5.61 -1.65
N TYR A 83 3.12 6.35 -1.71
CA TYR A 83 1.84 5.85 -1.22
C TYR A 83 1.35 4.63 -2.01
N GLN A 84 1.55 4.61 -3.34
CA GLN A 84 1.22 3.42 -4.14
C GLN A 84 2.06 2.20 -3.74
N GLU A 85 3.34 2.38 -3.43
CA GLU A 85 4.18 1.29 -2.91
C GLU A 85 3.75 0.84 -1.51
N MET A 86 3.39 1.78 -0.65
CA MET A 86 2.87 1.51 0.69
C MET A 86 1.59 0.67 0.62
N ASP A 87 0.66 1.05 -0.25
CA ASP A 87 -0.60 0.33 -0.43
C ASP A 87 -0.38 -1.08 -0.98
N LYS A 88 0.48 -1.24 -1.99
CA LYS A 88 0.83 -2.57 -2.52
C LYS A 88 1.42 -3.48 -1.44
N LEU A 89 2.33 -2.96 -0.62
CA LEU A 89 2.92 -3.76 0.45
C LEU A 89 1.89 -4.06 1.55
N GLY A 90 1.03 -3.08 1.88
CA GLY A 90 -0.09 -3.25 2.80
C GLY A 90 -1.05 -4.35 2.36
N GLU A 91 -1.42 -4.38 1.07
CA GLU A 91 -2.26 -5.44 0.49
C GLU A 91 -1.61 -6.83 0.63
N VAL A 92 -0.30 -6.94 0.41
CA VAL A 92 0.42 -8.21 0.59
C VAL A 92 0.41 -8.66 2.06
N VAL A 93 0.58 -7.73 3.00
CA VAL A 93 0.48 -8.04 4.44
C VAL A 93 -0.92 -8.50 4.82
N LEU A 94 -1.96 -7.83 4.31
CA LEU A 94 -3.35 -8.23 4.54
C LEU A 94 -3.67 -9.61 3.94
N TYR A 95 -3.18 -9.89 2.75
CA TYR A 95 -3.31 -11.21 2.13
C TYR A 95 -2.66 -12.31 2.98
N GLU A 96 -1.48 -12.05 3.54
CA GLU A 96 -0.79 -13.02 4.40
C GLU A 96 -1.53 -13.20 5.73
N LEU A 97 -2.11 -12.14 6.30
CA LEU A 97 -2.97 -12.22 7.48
C LEU A 97 -4.20 -13.12 7.26
N ASP A 98 -4.88 -12.97 6.12
CA ASP A 98 -6.04 -13.80 5.75
C ASP A 98 -5.65 -15.29 5.63
N ASN A 99 -4.48 -15.57 5.03
CA ASN A 99 -3.95 -16.94 4.98
C ASN A 99 -3.67 -17.51 6.37
N LEU A 100 -3.08 -16.72 7.27
CA LEU A 100 -2.84 -17.16 8.65
C LEU A 100 -4.15 -17.39 9.41
N GLU A 101 -5.16 -16.56 9.19
CA GLU A 101 -6.50 -16.76 9.77
C GLU A 101 -7.15 -18.06 9.28
N SER A 102 -7.10 -18.33 7.97
CA SER A 102 -7.56 -19.59 7.40
C SER A 102 -6.83 -20.79 8.02
N ARG A 103 -5.50 -20.73 8.12
CA ARG A 103 -4.67 -21.77 8.74
C ARG A 103 -5.00 -21.96 10.22
N TYR A 104 -5.21 -20.87 10.97
CA TYR A 104 -5.63 -20.90 12.36
C TYR A 104 -6.97 -21.63 12.53
N ASN A 105 -7.94 -21.31 11.67
CA ASN A 105 -9.26 -21.95 11.67
C ASN A 105 -9.21 -23.45 11.37
N VAL A 106 -8.29 -23.88 10.51
CA VAL A 106 -8.05 -25.31 10.28
C VAL A 106 -7.42 -25.95 11.53
N LEU A 107 -6.34 -25.37 12.06
CA LEU A 107 -5.61 -25.91 13.23
C LEU A 107 -6.48 -26.00 14.48
N ILE A 108 -7.37 -25.04 14.74
CA ILE A 108 -8.25 -25.11 15.91
C ILE A 108 -9.30 -26.21 15.78
N ASN A 109 -9.79 -26.47 14.56
CA ASN A 109 -10.72 -27.56 14.29
C ASN A 109 -10.04 -28.93 14.40
N GLU A 110 -8.80 -29.03 13.93
CA GLU A 110 -7.95 -30.21 14.13
C GLU A 110 -7.65 -30.43 15.62
N TYR A 111 -7.28 -29.39 16.36
CA TYR A 111 -7.01 -29.49 17.80
C TYR A 111 -8.21 -30.00 18.60
N ARG A 112 -9.43 -29.56 18.24
CA ARG A 112 -10.67 -30.01 18.87
C ARG A 112 -10.93 -31.49 18.64
N THR A 113 -10.57 -32.02 17.47
CA THR A 113 -10.84 -33.41 17.05
C THR A 113 -9.65 -34.36 17.27
N ALA A 114 -8.46 -33.82 17.55
CA ALA A 114 -7.22 -34.57 17.70
C ALA A 114 -7.14 -35.41 18.99
N LYS A 115 -6.34 -36.48 18.91
CA LYS A 115 -5.98 -37.33 20.06
C LYS A 115 -5.00 -36.61 20.99
N SER A 116 -4.99 -36.99 22.27
CA SER A 116 -4.15 -36.36 23.32
C SER A 116 -2.67 -36.22 22.92
N SER A 117 -2.11 -37.22 22.23
CA SER A 117 -0.71 -37.22 21.78
C SER A 117 -0.39 -36.17 20.70
N GLN A 118 -1.38 -35.72 19.93
CA GLN A 118 -1.21 -34.73 18.86
C GLN A 118 -1.57 -33.30 19.30
N LYS A 119 -2.31 -33.17 20.40
CA LYS A 119 -2.74 -31.86 20.93
C LYS A 119 -1.57 -30.94 21.29
N GLY A 120 -0.48 -31.49 21.83
CA GLY A 120 0.71 -30.69 22.14
C GLY A 120 1.29 -30.01 20.91
N VAL A 121 1.48 -30.77 19.83
CA VAL A 121 2.03 -30.23 18.57
C VAL A 121 1.08 -29.20 17.94
N LEU A 122 -0.22 -29.47 17.96
CA LEU A 122 -1.23 -28.56 17.43
C LEU A 122 -1.33 -27.27 18.25
N ALA A 123 -1.17 -27.33 19.58
CA ALA A 123 -1.11 -26.15 20.44
C ALA A 123 0.12 -25.28 20.10
N ASP A 124 1.29 -25.89 19.97
CA ASP A 124 2.52 -25.17 19.59
C ASP A 124 2.39 -24.50 18.20
N GLN A 125 1.69 -25.15 17.26
CA GLN A 125 1.42 -24.57 15.93
C GLN A 125 0.42 -23.42 16.00
N LEU A 126 -0.62 -23.54 16.84
CA LEU A 126 -1.61 -22.48 17.04
C LEU A 126 -0.96 -21.23 17.67
N ASP A 127 -0.08 -21.43 18.65
CA ASP A 127 0.67 -20.36 19.30
C ASP A 127 1.59 -19.65 18.30
N LYS A 128 2.28 -20.40 17.43
CA LYS A 128 3.10 -19.82 16.35
C LYS A 128 2.28 -18.98 15.39
N VAL A 129 1.15 -19.49 14.90
CA VAL A 129 0.27 -18.73 13.98
C VAL A 129 -0.23 -17.45 14.65
N SER A 130 -0.58 -17.51 15.94
CA SER A 130 -1.00 -16.32 16.69
C SER A 130 0.12 -15.26 16.82
N ALA A 131 1.36 -15.70 17.02
CA ALA A 131 2.52 -14.83 17.07
C ALA A 131 2.81 -14.18 15.71
N ASP A 132 2.76 -14.97 14.63
CA ASP A 132 2.98 -14.52 13.26
C ASP A 132 1.92 -13.48 12.84
N GLN A 133 0.63 -13.72 13.19
CA GLN A 133 -0.44 -12.73 12.97
C GLN A 133 -0.11 -11.41 13.65
N LEU A 134 0.33 -11.45 14.90
CA LEU A 134 0.64 -10.25 15.68
C LEU A 134 1.81 -9.45 15.07
N VAL A 135 2.83 -10.15 14.55
CA VAL A 135 3.93 -9.53 13.80
C VAL A 135 3.40 -8.81 12.56
N LEU A 136 2.57 -9.48 11.75
CA LEU A 136 2.01 -8.88 10.53
C LEU A 136 1.06 -7.71 10.82
N TYR A 137 0.25 -7.77 11.89
CA TYR A 137 -0.57 -6.62 12.31
C TYR A 137 0.29 -5.40 12.69
N ARG A 138 1.40 -5.63 13.40
CA ARG A 138 2.36 -4.56 13.71
C ARG A 138 3.03 -4.03 12.44
N ALA A 139 3.43 -4.91 11.52
CA ALA A 139 4.00 -4.52 10.23
C ALA A 139 3.02 -3.65 9.41
N TYR A 140 1.76 -4.06 9.31
CA TYR A 140 0.70 -3.30 8.62
C TYR A 140 0.51 -1.90 9.19
N THR A 141 0.39 -1.79 10.53
CA THR A 141 0.26 -0.49 11.18
C THR A 141 1.53 0.36 11.05
N ASN A 142 2.71 -0.26 11.04
CA ASN A 142 3.99 0.42 10.87
C ASN A 142 4.13 1.06 9.47
N ILE A 143 3.63 0.40 8.42
CA ILE A 143 3.58 0.95 7.05
C ILE A 143 2.96 2.34 7.05
N TYR A 144 1.75 2.48 7.58
CA TYR A 144 1.04 3.76 7.50
C TYR A 144 1.48 4.76 8.58
N ARG A 145 1.98 4.29 9.72
CA ARG A 145 2.46 5.16 10.81
C ARG A 145 3.80 5.81 10.48
N ASN A 146 4.76 5.04 9.96
CA ASN A 146 6.15 5.46 9.79
C ASN A 146 6.60 5.48 8.32
N GLY A 147 5.83 4.90 7.40
CA GLY A 147 6.19 4.84 5.98
C GLY A 147 6.26 6.20 5.30
N LYS A 148 5.54 7.22 5.78
CA LYS A 148 5.63 8.59 5.23
C LYS A 148 7.00 9.23 5.46
N THR A 149 7.62 8.97 6.62
CA THR A 149 8.88 9.61 7.03
C THR A 149 10.11 8.80 6.63
N ASN A 150 10.03 7.46 6.66
CA ASN A 150 11.16 6.59 6.32
C ASN A 150 10.71 5.31 5.61
N TRP A 151 10.23 5.46 4.38
CA TRP A 151 9.69 4.33 3.61
C TRP A 151 10.71 3.22 3.38
N ALA A 152 11.95 3.54 3.04
CA ALA A 152 12.97 2.54 2.71
C ALA A 152 13.26 1.58 3.86
N SER A 153 13.37 2.10 5.10
CA SER A 153 13.55 1.25 6.29
C SER A 153 12.31 0.42 6.56
N VAL A 154 11.13 1.05 6.58
CA VAL A 154 9.86 0.38 6.89
C VAL A 154 9.57 -0.73 5.88
N LYS A 155 9.78 -0.48 4.59
CA LYS A 155 9.65 -1.46 3.52
C LYS A 155 10.54 -2.68 3.76
N ARG A 156 11.83 -2.47 4.03
CA ARG A 156 12.77 -3.56 4.29
C ARG A 156 12.36 -4.39 5.52
N ASP A 157 11.95 -3.72 6.59
CA ASP A 157 11.59 -4.38 7.84
C ASP A 157 10.29 -5.21 7.65
N VAL A 158 9.29 -4.65 6.98
CA VAL A 158 8.04 -5.36 6.64
C VAL A 158 8.29 -6.52 5.68
N GLU A 159 9.16 -6.36 4.68
CA GLU A 159 9.54 -7.47 3.79
C GLU A 159 10.26 -8.59 4.54
N ASN A 160 11.06 -8.27 5.55
CA ASN A 160 11.70 -9.26 6.41
C ASN A 160 10.69 -9.99 7.29
N ASP A 161 9.71 -9.28 7.85
CA ASP A 161 8.59 -9.86 8.60
C ASP A 161 7.74 -10.79 7.71
N LEU A 162 7.42 -10.38 6.48
CA LEU A 162 6.72 -11.24 5.52
C LEU A 162 7.53 -12.50 5.18
N ARG A 163 8.85 -12.38 5.02
CA ARG A 163 9.72 -13.53 4.77
C ARG A 163 9.82 -14.46 5.97
N SER A 164 9.81 -13.93 7.20
CA SER A 164 9.89 -14.75 8.41
C SER A 164 8.64 -15.60 8.56
N VAL A 165 7.46 -15.01 8.36
CA VAL A 165 6.16 -15.72 8.38
C VAL A 165 6.09 -16.79 7.29
N ARG A 166 6.48 -16.47 6.05
CA ARG A 166 6.42 -17.45 4.95
C ARG A 166 7.35 -18.66 5.14
N ARG A 167 8.54 -18.46 5.70
CA ARG A 167 9.45 -19.57 6.02
C ARG A 167 8.88 -20.56 7.04
N VAL A 168 7.90 -20.13 7.84
CA VAL A 168 7.17 -20.97 8.80
C VAL A 168 5.93 -21.63 8.15
N ALA A 169 5.45 -21.12 7.02
CA ALA A 169 4.38 -21.74 6.25
C ALA A 169 4.86 -22.92 5.37
N ASP A 170 6.11 -22.86 4.86
CA ASP A 170 6.67 -23.89 3.97
C ASP A 170 7.29 -25.12 4.69
N ARG A 171 7.23 -25.19 6.03
CA ARG A 171 7.73 -26.30 6.84
C ARG A 171 6.60 -27.03 7.55
#